data_AF-A0A7R9ZBK0-F1
#
_entry.id   AF-A0A7R9ZBK0-F1
#
_cell.length_a   1.000
_cell.length_b   1.000
_cell.length_c   1.000
_cell.angle_alpha   90.00
_cell.angle_beta   90.00
_cell.angle_gamma   90.00
#
_symmetry.space_group_name_H-M   'P 1'
#
loop_
_entity.id
_entity.type
_entity.pdbx_description
1 polymer ?
#
loop_
_entity_poly.entity_id
_entity_poly.type
_entity_poly.pdbx_seq_one_letter_code
_entity_poly.pdbx_strand_id
1 'polypeptide(L)'
;MIGHVYAKFADEEQASDALNVMNGRYYDGRRMEVEFSPVTDFREARCRDFDDGECARGGFCNFMHIKPVPMCLIRSLEDDAEIDKRRDEERRREAQR
;
A
#
# COMPACT_ATOMS: atom_id res chain seq x y z
N MET A 1 -3.19 -15.48 -10.85
CA MET A 1 -2.91 -14.05 -10.61
C MET A 1 -1.76 -13.99 -9.62
N ILE A 2 -0.66 -13.35 -10.01
CA ILE A 2 0.47 -13.08 -9.11
C ILE A 2 0.09 -11.82 -8.32
N GLY A 3 0.06 -11.91 -7.00
CA GLY A 3 -0.45 -10.86 -6.12
C GLY A 3 0.66 -9.97 -5.59
N HIS A 4 1.09 -9.00 -6.39
CA HIS A 4 1.97 -7.93 -5.89
C HIS A 4 1.17 -6.98 -5.00
N VAL A 5 1.78 -6.54 -3.90
CA VAL A 5 1.23 -5.53 -3.00
C VAL A 5 2.13 -4.31 -3.07
N TYR A 6 1.52 -3.14 -3.29
CA TYR A 6 2.22 -1.86 -3.30
C TYR A 6 1.74 -1.03 -2.12
N ALA A 7 2.67 -0.39 -1.42
CA ALA A 7 2.39 0.57 -0.37
C ALA A 7 3.16 1.86 -0.70
N LYS A 8 2.47 2.99 -0.65
CA LYS A 8 3.06 4.32 -0.83
C LYS A 8 2.96 5.08 0.48
N PHE A 9 4.11 5.49 0.98
CA PHE A 9 4.24 6.31 2.19
C PHE A 9 4.32 7.79 1.81
N ALA A 10 4.10 8.66 2.81
CA ALA A 10 4.27 10.10 2.63
C ALA A 10 5.75 10.49 2.55
N ASP A 11 6.58 9.86 3.39
CA ASP A 11 8.01 10.12 3.51
C ASP A 11 8.85 8.90 3.10
N GLU A 12 10.03 9.14 2.53
CA GLU A 12 10.97 8.08 2.13
C GLU A 12 11.57 7.34 3.33
N GLU A 13 11.76 8.03 4.46
CA GLU A 13 12.25 7.43 5.71
C GLU A 13 11.29 6.34 6.22
N GLN A 14 9.99 6.62 6.20
CA GLN A 14 8.95 5.64 6.58
C GLN A 14 8.97 4.42 5.66
N ALA A 15 9.20 4.62 4.35
CA ALA A 15 9.31 3.52 3.41
C ALA A 15 10.55 2.64 3.68
N SER A 16 11.68 3.26 4.02
CA SER A 16 12.91 2.55 4.41
C SER A 16 12.72 1.74 5.69
N ASP A 17 12.12 2.35 6.72
CA ASP A 17 11.81 1.66 7.97
C ASP A 17 10.85 0.49 7.74
N ALA A 18 9.79 0.69 6.94
CA ALA A 18 8.87 -0.37 6.59
C ALA A 18 9.56 -1.53 5.87
N LEU A 19 10.48 -1.24 4.93
CA LEU A 19 11.27 -2.27 4.25
C LEU A 19 12.12 -3.05 5.26
N ASN A 20 12.87 -2.36 6.12
CA ASN A 20 13.74 -2.99 7.11
C ASN A 20 12.97 -3.88 8.09
N VAL A 21 11.78 -3.43 8.49
CA VAL A 21 10.92 -4.13 9.45
C VAL A 21 10.21 -5.33 8.80
N MET A 22 9.72 -5.17 7.57
CA MET A 22 8.86 -6.16 6.92
C MET A 22 9.65 -7.22 6.12
N ASN A 23 10.83 -6.87 5.60
CA ASN A 23 11.61 -7.79 4.80
C ASN A 23 12.06 -9.00 5.63
N GLY A 24 11.75 -10.21 5.14
CA GLY A 24 12.07 -11.45 5.84
C GLY A 24 11.08 -11.86 6.93
N ARG A 25 10.02 -11.10 7.19
CA ARG A 25 8.89 -11.57 8.01
C ARG A 25 8.09 -12.64 7.26
N TYR A 26 7.30 -13.42 8.00
CA TYR A 26 6.44 -14.45 7.42
C TYR A 26 4.99 -13.99 7.40
N TYR A 27 4.30 -14.28 6.30
CA TYR A 27 2.87 -14.11 6.15
C TYR A 27 2.31 -15.38 5.51
N ASP A 28 1.30 -15.99 6.14
CA ASP A 28 0.67 -17.24 5.68
C ASP A 28 1.68 -18.35 5.36
N GLY A 29 2.69 -18.51 6.23
CA GLY A 29 3.75 -19.51 6.06
C GLY A 29 4.77 -19.22 4.96
N ARG A 30 4.69 -18.08 4.27
CA ARG A 30 5.64 -17.65 3.23
C ARG A 30 6.47 -16.47 3.72
N ARG A 31 7.76 -16.46 3.40
CA ARG A 31 8.64 -15.33 3.68
C ARG A 31 8.30 -14.18 2.72
N MET A 32 8.12 -12.98 3.26
CA MET A 32 7.88 -11.77 2.50
C MET A 32 9.22 -11.21 1.99
N GLU A 33 9.25 -10.91 0.70
CA GLU A 33 10.32 -10.16 0.03
C GLU A 33 9.78 -8.76 -0.25
N VAL A 34 10.48 -7.74 0.24
CA VAL A 34 10.06 -6.34 0.14
C VAL A 34 11.17 -5.54 -0.53
N GLU A 35 10.81 -4.78 -1.55
CA GLU A 35 11.73 -3.97 -2.36
C GLU A 35 11.12 -2.60 -2.65
N PHE A 36 11.97 -1.62 -2.95
CA PHE A 36 11.50 -0.31 -3.41
C PHE A 36 11.00 -0.39 -4.85
N SER A 37 9.86 0.23 -5.11
CA SER A 37 9.28 0.34 -6.45
C SER A 37 9.51 1.74 -7.02
N PRO A 38 9.91 1.86 -8.31
CA PRO A 38 10.02 3.15 -8.97
C PRO A 38 8.65 3.77 -9.33
N VAL A 39 7.54 3.06 -9.07
CA VAL A 39 6.19 3.54 -9.40
C VAL A 39 5.80 4.68 -8.45
N THR A 40 5.72 5.90 -8.99
CA THR A 40 5.36 7.11 -8.23
C THR A 40 3.86 7.41 -8.27
N ASP A 41 3.17 7.10 -9.37
CA ASP A 41 1.72 7.28 -9.53
C ASP A 41 1.00 5.99 -9.96
N PHE A 42 0.12 5.50 -9.10
CA PHE A 42 -0.73 4.33 -9.39
C PHE A 42 -1.81 4.63 -10.45
N ARG A 43 -2.17 5.91 -10.66
CA ARG A 43 -3.15 6.29 -11.68
C ARG A 43 -2.66 6.03 -13.10
N GLU A 44 -1.35 6.08 -13.33
CA GLU A 44 -0.76 5.79 -14.62
C GLU A 44 -0.39 4.31 -14.77
N ALA A 45 -0.05 3.65 -13.65
CA ALA A 45 0.32 2.23 -13.65
C ALA A 45 -0.88 1.27 -13.74
N ARG A 46 -2.11 1.74 -13.49
CA ARG A 46 -3.34 0.92 -13.54
C ARG A 46 -3.81 0.63 -14.97
N CYS A 47 -4.37 -0.56 -15.17
CA CYS A 47 -4.97 -0.93 -16.44
C CYS A 47 -6.40 -0.36 -16.51
N ARG A 48 -6.63 0.64 -17.37
CA ARG A 48 -7.97 1.23 -17.58
C ARG A 48 -8.97 0.22 -18.14
N ASP A 49 -8.54 -0.56 -19.14
CA ASP A 49 -9.38 -1.63 -19.72
C ASP A 49 -9.81 -2.67 -18.67
N PHE A 50 -9.02 -2.88 -17.61
CA PHE A 50 -9.39 -3.81 -16.54
C PHE A 50 -10.40 -3.19 -15.58
N ASP A 51 -10.30 -1.89 -15.32
CA ASP A 51 -11.29 -1.16 -14.52
C ASP A 51 -12.68 -1.20 -15.18
N ASP A 52 -12.72 -1.16 -16.51
CA ASP A 52 -13.96 -1.31 -17.30
C ASP A 52 -14.39 -2.79 -17.49
N GLY A 53 -13.56 -3.75 -17.04
CA GLY A 53 -13.85 -5.19 -17.13
C GLY A 53 -13.56 -5.84 -18.49
N GLU A 54 -12.91 -5.13 -19.41
CA GLU A 54 -12.71 -5.51 -20.81
C GLU A 54 -11.28 -5.98 -21.12
N CYS A 55 -10.38 -6.02 -20.13
CA CYS A 55 -8.98 -6.38 -20.35
C CYS A 55 -8.81 -7.85 -20.77
N ALA A 56 -8.73 -8.09 -22.07
CA ALA A 56 -8.50 -9.41 -22.67
C ALA A 56 -7.05 -9.92 -22.55
N ARG A 57 -6.12 -9.07 -22.10
CA ARG A 57 -4.69 -9.42 -22.00
C ARG A 57 -4.40 -10.41 -20.85
N GLY A 58 -5.32 -10.56 -19.90
CA GLY A 58 -5.21 -11.54 -18.81
C GLY A 58 -3.87 -11.42 -18.06
N GLY A 59 -3.15 -12.53 -17.95
CA GLY A 59 -1.84 -12.60 -17.30
C GLY A 59 -0.68 -11.95 -18.07
N PHE A 60 -0.90 -11.50 -19.31
CA PHE A 60 0.10 -10.81 -20.13
C PHE A 60 -0.06 -9.27 -20.08
N CYS A 61 -0.99 -8.76 -19.25
CA CYS A 61 -1.11 -7.32 -19.07
C CYS A 61 0.04 -6.81 -18.19
N ASN A 62 0.78 -5.82 -18.69
CA ASN A 62 1.87 -5.18 -17.95
C ASN A 62 1.40 -4.07 -16.98
N PHE A 63 0.09 -3.80 -16.95
CA PHE A 63 -0.51 -2.78 -16.10
C PHE A 63 -1.18 -3.42 -14.88
N MET A 64 -1.26 -2.67 -13.79
CA MET A 64 -1.82 -3.16 -12.52
C MET A 64 -3.32 -3.43 -12.65
N HIS A 65 -3.73 -4.66 -12.34
CA HIS A 65 -5.13 -5.06 -12.17
C HIS A 65 -5.48 -4.97 -10.68
N ILE A 66 -6.07 -3.84 -10.27
CA ILE A 66 -6.34 -3.54 -8.86
C ILE A 66 -7.61 -4.29 -8.42
N LYS A 67 -7.53 -4.99 -7.29
CA LYS A 67 -8.71 -5.61 -6.66
C LYS A 67 -9.48 -4.56 -5.86
N PRO A 68 -10.76 -4.28 -6.17
CA PRO A 68 -11.54 -3.33 -5.40
C PRO A 68 -11.80 -3.83 -3.97
N VAL A 69 -11.74 -2.91 -3.02
CA VAL A 69 -12.02 -3.12 -1.59
C VAL A 69 -13.32 -2.36 -1.27
N PRO A 70 -14.22 -2.91 -0.42
CA PRO A 70 -15.46 -2.24 -0.09
C PRO A 70 -15.23 -0.88 0.59
N MET A 71 -15.99 0.14 0.17
CA MET A 71 -15.84 1.52 0.67
C MET A 71 -16.04 1.67 2.17
N CYS A 72 -16.86 0.81 2.81
CA CYS A 72 -17.03 0.82 4.26
C CYS A 72 -15.73 0.46 4.99
N LEU A 73 -14.94 -0.47 4.46
CA LEU A 73 -13.66 -0.86 5.02
C LEU A 73 -12.63 0.25 4.84
N ILE A 74 -12.60 0.87 3.66
CA ILE A 74 -11.70 2.00 3.38
C ILE A 74 -11.94 3.13 4.38
N ARG A 75 -13.21 3.55 4.54
CA ARG A 75 -13.57 4.59 5.49
C ARG A 75 -13.16 4.27 6.93
N SER A 76 -13.43 3.04 7.38
CA SER A 76 -13.05 2.62 8.73
C SER A 76 -11.54 2.70 8.94
N LEU A 77 -10.74 2.28 7.95
CA LEU A 77 -9.28 2.33 8.03
C LEU A 77 -8.74 3.76 7.97
N GLU A 78 -9.38 4.64 7.20
CA GLU A 78 -9.04 6.07 7.17
C GLU A 78 -9.33 6.75 8.52
N ASP A 79 -10.48 6.46 9.13
CA ASP A 79 -10.84 6.99 10.44
C ASP A 79 -9.84 6.54 11.52
N ASP A 80 -9.49 5.25 11.53
CA ASP A 80 -8.47 4.70 12.45
C ASP A 80 -7.10 5.36 12.25
N ALA A 81 -6.69 5.56 10.98
CA ALA A 81 -5.42 6.22 10.66
C ALA A 81 -5.39 7.69 11.14
N GLU A 82 -6.50 8.42 11.03
CA GLU A 82 -6.59 9.79 11.54
C GLU A 82 -6.53 9.84 13.08
N ILE A 83 -7.13 8.86 13.76
CA ILE A 83 -7.01 8.74 15.23
C ILE A 83 -5.56 8.51 15.64
N ASP A 84 -4.85 7.61 14.97
CA ASP A 84 -3.47 7.30 15.30
C ASP A 84 -2.52 8.46 15.00
N LYS A 85 -2.72 9.19 13.89
CA LYS A 85 -1.98 10.43 13.61
C LYS A 85 -2.14 11.45 14.73
N ARG A 86 -3.37 11.68 15.21
CA ARG A 86 -3.63 12.60 16.32
C ARG A 86 -2.89 12.19 17.60
N ARG A 87 -2.89 10.90 17.92
CA ARG A 87 -2.14 10.36 19.07
C ARG A 87 -0.63 10.56 18.93
N ASP A 88 -0.09 10.34 17.73
CA ASP A 88 1.33 10.57 17.44
C ASP A 88 1.71 12.04 17.57
N GLU A 89 0.87 12.96 17.09
CA GLU A 89 1.08 14.40 17.26
C GLU A 89 1.08 14.81 18.73
N GLU A 90 0.13 14.30 19.53
CA GLU A 90 0.07 14.55 20.97
C GLU A 90 1.34 14.06 21.68
N ARG A 91 1.76 12.81 21.40
CA ARG A 91 3.02 12.25 21.93
C ARG A 91 4.24 13.10 21.57
N ARG A 92 4.33 13.55 20.31
CA ARG A 92 5.42 14.41 19.85
C ARG A 92 5.43 15.76 20.56
N ARG A 93 4.26 16.36 20.82
CA ARG A 93 4.14 17.62 21.57
C ARG A 93 4.54 17.48 23.03
N GLU A 94 4.19 16.37 23.66
CA GLU A 94 4.59 16.07 25.05
C GLU A 94 6.10 15.85 25.18
N ALA A 95 6.71 15.13 24.23
CA ALA A 95 8.15 14.90 24.22
C ALA A 95 9.00 16.17 24.02
N GLN A 96 8.40 17.25 23.51
CA GLN A 96 9.04 18.55 23.32
C GLN A 96 8.87 19.50 24.53
N ARG A 97 8.12 19.10 25.56
CA ARG A 97 7.98 19.84 26.81
C ARG A 97 8.98 19.37 27.86
#